data_AF-A0A7J9GM89-F1
#
_entry.id   AF-A0A7J9GM89-F1
#
_cell.length_a   1.000
_cell.length_b   1.000
_cell.length_c   1.000
_cell.angle_alpha   90.00
_cell.angle_beta   90.00
_cell.angle_gamma   90.00
#
_symmetry.space_group_name_H-M   'P 1'
#
loop_
_entity.id
_entity.type
_entity.pdbx_description
1 polymer ?
#
loop_
_entity_poly.entity_id
_entity_poly.type
_entity_poly.pdbx_seq_one_letter_code
_entity_poly.pdbx_strand_id
1 'polypeptide(L)'
;MVYEGSESERERAINEWLPITSNRNAKWWYSAFHNVTAMVGAGVLSLPYAMSQLGWGPGVTIMLLSWVVTLYTIWQMVEMHEMIPGKRFDRYHELGQYAFGEKLGLWIIIPQQLTVDVSSDIVYMVTGGQSLKKFHDLVCPNCKEIRQTYFIMIFASVHFVLSHLPNFNSISGVSLAAAVMSLSYSTIAWAASIGKGVQPNVDYSY
;
A
#
# COMPACT_ATOMS: atom_id res chain seq x y z
N MET A 1 35.95 -14.35 -17.26
CA MET A 1 35.72 -13.05 -17.94
C MET A 1 34.27 -12.69 -17.68
N VAL A 2 34.05 -11.82 -16.70
CA VAL A 2 32.71 -11.31 -16.35
C VAL A 2 32.42 -10.19 -17.34
N TYR A 3 31.32 -10.30 -18.07
CA TYR A 3 30.82 -9.20 -18.90
C TYR A 3 30.23 -8.13 -17.97
N GLU A 4 31.06 -7.19 -17.52
CA GLU A 4 30.59 -5.89 -17.03
C GLU A 4 30.13 -5.10 -18.26
N GLY A 5 28.85 -5.21 -18.61
CA GLY A 5 28.21 -4.25 -19.50
C GLY A 5 28.19 -2.90 -18.79
N SER A 6 28.96 -1.93 -19.28
CA SER A 6 28.90 -0.57 -18.74
C SER A 6 27.48 -0.02 -18.90
N GLU A 7 26.80 0.23 -17.78
CA GLU A 7 25.52 0.93 -17.76
C GLU A 7 25.66 2.25 -18.52
N SER A 8 24.73 2.54 -19.44
CA SER A 8 24.84 3.76 -20.23
C SER A 8 24.66 5.00 -19.35
N GLU A 9 25.30 6.12 -19.68
CA GLU A 9 25.13 7.37 -18.91
C GLU A 9 23.67 7.82 -18.81
N ARG A 10 22.87 7.48 -19.84
CA ARG A 10 21.43 7.70 -19.88
C ARG A 10 20.68 6.85 -18.84
N GLU A 11 21.01 5.57 -18.72
CA GLU A 11 20.40 4.68 -17.72
C GLU A 11 20.77 5.12 -16.31
N ARG A 12 22.04 5.48 -16.08
CA ARG A 12 22.47 6.01 -14.79
C ARG A 12 21.73 7.30 -14.42
N ALA A 13 21.58 8.23 -15.36
CA ALA A 13 20.83 9.47 -15.14
C ALA A 13 19.34 9.22 -14.84
N ILE A 14 18.73 8.21 -15.49
CA ILE A 14 17.35 7.79 -15.20
C ILE A 14 17.27 7.20 -13.79
N ASN A 15 18.21 6.35 -13.42
CA ASN A 15 18.25 5.72 -12.09
C ASN A 15 18.52 6.73 -10.96
N GLU A 16 19.32 7.75 -11.21
CA GLU A 16 19.54 8.84 -10.26
C GLU A 16 18.29 9.75 -10.11
N TRP A 17 17.51 9.91 -11.17
CA TRP A 17 16.29 10.73 -11.15
C TRP A 17 15.09 10.04 -10.48
N LEU A 18 15.01 8.72 -10.57
CA LEU A 18 13.84 7.98 -10.06
C LEU A 18 13.85 7.87 -8.52
N PRO A 19 12.73 8.20 -7.85
CA PRO A 19 12.63 8.15 -6.39
C PRO A 19 13.03 6.81 -5.75
N ILE A 20 12.84 5.69 -6.46
CA ILE A 20 13.13 4.33 -5.98
C ILE A 20 14.61 3.93 -6.12
N THR A 21 15.32 4.45 -7.12
CA THR A 21 16.72 4.08 -7.42
C THR A 21 17.73 5.18 -7.06
N SER A 22 17.27 6.41 -6.80
CA SER A 22 18.11 7.59 -6.47
C SER A 22 18.94 7.46 -5.19
N ASN A 23 18.55 6.62 -4.23
CA ASN A 23 19.32 6.41 -2.99
C ASN A 23 19.11 4.99 -2.42
N ARG A 24 20.13 4.14 -2.51
CA ARG A 24 20.11 2.72 -2.12
C ARG A 24 20.67 2.42 -0.72
N ASN A 25 20.75 3.42 0.17
CA ASN A 25 21.26 3.22 1.54
C ASN A 25 20.21 2.75 2.56
N ALA A 26 19.08 2.22 2.09
CA ALA A 26 17.99 1.76 2.95
C ALA A 26 18.38 0.48 3.70
N LYS A 27 18.23 0.51 5.02
CA LYS A 27 18.39 -0.65 5.90
C LYS A 27 17.12 -1.53 5.92
N TRP A 28 17.25 -2.80 6.30
CA TRP A 28 16.16 -3.78 6.26
C TRP A 28 14.89 -3.33 7.00
N TRP A 29 15.04 -2.59 8.10
CA TRP A 29 13.88 -2.10 8.87
C TRP A 29 13.08 -1.02 8.13
N TYR A 30 13.72 -0.19 7.29
CA TYR A 30 12.97 0.75 6.45
C TYR A 30 12.08 -0.02 5.47
N SER A 31 12.62 -1.07 4.85
CA SER A 31 11.84 -1.97 3.99
C SER A 31 10.69 -2.63 4.75
N ALA A 32 10.93 -3.09 5.99
CA ALA A 32 9.88 -3.65 6.84
C ALA A 32 8.76 -2.62 7.13
N PHE A 33 9.10 -1.40 7.55
CA PHE A 33 8.10 -0.36 7.82
C PHE A 33 7.34 0.05 6.56
N HIS A 34 8.02 0.25 5.44
CA HIS A 34 7.36 0.59 4.17
C HIS A 34 6.42 -0.51 3.72
N ASN A 35 6.80 -1.79 3.83
CA ASN A 35 5.92 -2.91 3.51
C ASN A 35 4.72 -2.98 4.45
N VAL A 36 4.92 -2.83 5.77
CA VAL A 36 3.81 -2.79 6.73
C VAL A 36 2.86 -1.64 6.41
N THR A 37 3.35 -0.43 6.18
CA THR A 37 2.50 0.71 5.81
C THR A 37 1.78 0.50 4.48
N ALA A 38 2.45 -0.12 3.49
CA ALA A 38 1.84 -0.40 2.19
C ALA A 38 0.70 -1.44 2.31
N MET A 39 0.85 -2.44 3.17
CA MET A 39 -0.14 -3.50 3.36
C MET A 39 -1.24 -3.12 4.36
N VAL A 40 -0.88 -2.43 5.44
CA VAL A 40 -1.77 -2.08 6.56
C VAL A 40 -2.28 -0.66 6.35
N GLY A 41 -3.30 -0.55 5.50
CA GLY A 41 -3.97 0.72 5.20
C GLY A 41 -5.49 0.59 5.08
N ALA A 42 -6.09 1.34 4.15
CA ALA A 42 -7.55 1.45 4.02
C ALA A 42 -8.26 0.10 3.84
N GLY A 43 -7.61 -0.89 3.20
CA GLY A 43 -8.16 -2.24 3.02
C GLY A 43 -8.47 -2.96 4.33
N VAL A 44 -7.69 -2.73 5.39
CA VAL A 44 -7.93 -3.33 6.72
C VAL A 44 -9.23 -2.79 7.33
N LEU A 45 -9.62 -1.55 7.04
CA LEU A 45 -10.86 -0.95 7.56
C LEU A 45 -12.11 -1.61 6.96
N SER A 46 -12.04 -2.12 5.73
CA SER A 46 -13.11 -2.88 5.10
C SER A 46 -13.17 -4.36 5.49
N LEU A 47 -12.09 -4.88 6.10
CA LEU A 47 -11.99 -6.31 6.41
C LEU A 47 -13.08 -6.81 7.37
N PRO A 48 -13.44 -6.11 8.46
CA PRO A 48 -14.53 -6.55 9.34
C PRO A 48 -15.88 -6.63 8.60
N TYR A 49 -16.14 -5.69 7.69
CA TYR A 49 -17.35 -5.70 6.87
C TYR A 49 -17.36 -6.91 5.94
N ALA A 50 -16.27 -7.19 5.23
CA ALA A 50 -16.16 -8.36 4.36
C ALA A 50 -16.32 -9.68 5.15
N MET A 51 -15.69 -9.79 6.33
CA MET A 51 -15.86 -10.94 7.23
C MET A 51 -17.30 -11.11 7.69
N SER A 52 -18.03 -10.02 7.95
CA SER A 52 -19.45 -10.08 8.33
C SER A 52 -20.36 -10.61 7.21
N GLN A 53 -19.97 -10.44 5.95
CA GLN A 53 -20.72 -10.92 4.80
C GLN A 53 -20.38 -12.37 4.43
N LEU A 54 -19.12 -12.77 4.62
CA LEU A 54 -18.63 -14.12 4.31
C LEU A 54 -18.83 -15.13 5.44
N GLY A 55 -19.06 -14.66 6.67
CA GLY A 55 -19.05 -15.49 7.86
C GLY A 55 -17.65 -15.99 8.23
N TRP A 56 -17.53 -16.66 9.38
CA TRP A 56 -16.24 -17.11 9.89
C TRP A 56 -15.57 -18.15 8.99
N GLY A 57 -16.33 -19.11 8.44
CA GLY A 57 -15.76 -20.26 7.75
C GLY A 57 -15.17 -19.89 6.40
N PRO A 58 -16.00 -19.44 5.44
CA PRO A 58 -15.54 -18.91 4.17
C PRO A 58 -14.57 -17.74 4.34
N GLY A 59 -14.84 -16.83 5.29
CA GLY A 59 -13.98 -15.67 5.57
C GLY A 59 -12.56 -16.06 5.99
N VAL A 60 -12.41 -16.91 7.00
CA VAL A 60 -11.08 -17.37 7.46
C VAL A 60 -10.38 -18.19 6.37
N THR A 61 -11.12 -19.02 5.65
CA THR A 61 -10.56 -19.82 4.55
C THR A 61 -9.95 -18.92 3.46
N ILE A 62 -10.69 -17.91 3.00
CA ILE A 62 -10.21 -16.96 1.98
C ILE A 62 -9.03 -16.14 2.53
N MET A 63 -9.06 -15.75 3.80
CA MET A 63 -7.93 -15.03 4.43
C MET A 63 -6.65 -15.85 4.44
N LEU A 64 -6.72 -17.14 4.80
CA LEU A 64 -5.57 -18.03 4.79
C LEU A 64 -5.06 -18.28 3.37
N LEU A 65 -5.96 -18.52 2.41
CA LEU A 65 -5.59 -18.69 1.00
C LEU A 65 -4.92 -17.44 0.45
N SER A 66 -5.50 -16.26 0.71
CA SER A 66 -4.94 -14.96 0.30
C SER A 66 -3.54 -14.74 0.91
N TRP A 67 -3.36 -15.09 2.18
CA TRP A 67 -2.06 -15.03 2.85
C TRP A 67 -1.02 -15.94 2.20
N VAL A 68 -1.36 -17.21 1.92
CA VAL A 68 -0.46 -18.16 1.23
C VAL A 68 -0.07 -17.64 -0.15
N VAL A 69 -1.04 -17.17 -0.94
CA VAL A 69 -0.79 -16.61 -2.27
C VAL A 69 0.11 -15.38 -2.17
N THR A 70 -0.16 -14.46 -1.24
CA THR A 70 0.63 -13.24 -1.05
C THR A 70 2.07 -13.55 -0.63
N LEU A 71 2.26 -14.48 0.31
CA LEU A 71 3.60 -14.91 0.71
C LEU A 71 4.36 -15.52 -0.47
N TYR A 72 3.71 -16.39 -1.23
CA TYR A 72 4.31 -17.02 -2.40
C TYR A 72 4.71 -15.99 -3.46
N THR A 73 3.84 -15.02 -3.78
CA THR A 73 4.15 -14.00 -4.79
C THR A 73 5.24 -13.03 -4.32
N ILE A 74 5.27 -12.64 -3.04
CA ILE A 74 6.36 -11.83 -2.49
C ILE A 74 7.68 -12.58 -2.57
N TRP A 75 7.69 -13.86 -2.19
CA TRP A 75 8.90 -14.68 -2.29
C TRP A 75 9.38 -14.77 -3.74
N GLN A 76 8.48 -15.01 -4.69
CA GLN A 76 8.80 -15.02 -6.12
C GLN A 76 9.38 -13.66 -6.58
N MET A 77 8.82 -12.53 -6.16
CA MET A 77 9.39 -11.21 -6.48
C MET A 77 10.80 -11.03 -5.93
N VAL A 78 11.07 -11.51 -4.70
CA VAL A 78 12.40 -11.46 -4.08
C VAL A 78 13.40 -12.37 -4.80
N GLU A 79 13.01 -13.52 -5.33
CA GLU A 79 13.95 -14.32 -6.13
C GLU A 79 14.18 -13.71 -7.52
N MET A 80 13.11 -13.18 -8.13
CA MET A 80 13.14 -12.68 -9.50
C MET A 80 13.85 -11.33 -9.65
N HIS A 81 13.92 -10.51 -8.61
CA HIS A 81 14.48 -9.16 -8.72
C HIS A 81 15.99 -9.13 -9.02
N GLU A 82 16.72 -10.23 -8.80
CA GLU A 82 18.15 -10.40 -9.15
C GLU A 82 18.41 -11.76 -9.82
N MET A 83 17.44 -12.27 -10.58
CA MET A 83 17.54 -13.60 -11.21
C MET A 83 18.64 -13.73 -12.28
N ILE A 84 19.20 -12.60 -12.73
CA ILE A 84 20.32 -12.55 -13.68
C ILE A 84 21.52 -11.90 -12.97
N PRO A 85 22.68 -12.55 -12.96
CA PRO A 85 23.89 -11.96 -12.41
C PRO A 85 24.18 -10.59 -13.04
N GLY A 86 24.31 -9.56 -12.20
CA GLY A 86 24.63 -8.19 -12.63
C GLY A 86 23.44 -7.36 -13.14
N LYS A 87 22.21 -7.89 -13.12
CA LYS A 87 21.00 -7.12 -13.46
C LYS A 87 19.96 -7.22 -12.36
N ARG A 88 19.59 -6.07 -11.82
CA ARG A 88 18.51 -5.92 -10.86
C ARG A 88 17.25 -5.37 -11.55
N PHE A 89 16.12 -6.02 -11.32
CA PHE A 89 14.81 -5.57 -11.77
C PHE A 89 14.14 -4.82 -10.62
N ASP A 90 14.24 -3.49 -10.63
CA ASP A 90 13.68 -2.64 -9.57
C ASP A 90 12.19 -2.32 -9.83
N ARG A 91 11.68 -2.59 -11.03
CA ARG A 91 10.29 -2.31 -11.42
C ARG A 91 9.58 -3.55 -11.95
N TYR A 92 8.32 -3.69 -11.58
CA TYR A 92 7.52 -4.86 -11.96
C TYR A 92 7.34 -5.00 -13.49
N HIS A 93 7.20 -3.88 -14.21
CA HIS A 93 7.14 -3.92 -15.67
C HIS A 93 8.45 -4.36 -16.33
N GLU A 94 9.63 -4.11 -15.74
CA GLU A 94 10.91 -4.56 -16.29
C GLU A 94 11.02 -6.07 -16.22
N LEU A 95 10.55 -6.64 -15.11
CA LEU A 95 10.45 -8.08 -14.93
C LEU A 95 9.46 -8.68 -15.94
N GLY A 96 8.31 -8.03 -16.16
CA GLY A 96 7.36 -8.44 -17.19
C GLY A 96 7.93 -8.38 -18.60
N GLN A 97 8.70 -7.34 -18.93
CA GLN A 97 9.39 -7.22 -20.21
C GLN A 97 10.45 -8.31 -20.40
N TYR A 98 11.13 -8.70 -19.32
CA TYR A 98 12.07 -9.80 -19.35
C TYR A 98 11.37 -11.16 -19.56
N ALA A 99 10.26 -11.42 -18.85
CA ALA A 99 9.54 -12.69 -18.93
C ALA A 99 8.73 -12.87 -20.22
N PHE A 100 8.09 -11.81 -20.71
CA PHE A 100 7.14 -11.87 -21.83
C PHE A 100 7.62 -11.16 -23.10
N GLY A 101 8.78 -10.49 -23.06
CA GLY A 101 9.33 -9.68 -24.15
C GLY A 101 9.00 -8.18 -24.03
N GLU A 102 9.80 -7.33 -24.68
CA GLU A 102 9.79 -5.87 -24.46
C GLU A 102 8.43 -5.19 -24.65
N LYS A 103 7.66 -5.59 -25.66
CA LYS A 103 6.35 -4.99 -25.95
C LYS A 103 5.24 -5.68 -25.20
N LEU A 104 5.20 -7.01 -25.24
CA LEU A 104 4.12 -7.78 -24.64
C LEU A 104 4.12 -7.68 -23.12
N GLY A 105 5.30 -7.68 -22.48
CA GLY A 105 5.43 -7.46 -21.04
C GLY A 105 4.86 -6.11 -20.58
N LEU A 106 5.08 -5.04 -21.34
CA LEU A 106 4.48 -3.73 -21.03
C LEU A 106 2.96 -3.78 -21.13
N TRP A 107 2.41 -4.33 -22.21
CA TRP A 107 0.97 -4.40 -22.43
C TRP A 107 0.23 -5.29 -21.43
N ILE A 108 0.92 -6.28 -20.84
CA ILE A 108 0.34 -7.11 -19.78
C ILE A 108 0.44 -6.40 -18.42
N ILE A 109 1.63 -5.92 -18.04
CA ILE A 109 1.89 -5.43 -16.69
C ILE A 109 1.35 -4.02 -16.45
N ILE A 110 1.57 -3.09 -17.37
CA ILE A 110 1.24 -1.68 -17.15
C ILE A 110 -0.26 -1.46 -16.91
N PRO A 111 -1.19 -2.06 -17.68
CA PRO A 111 -2.61 -1.87 -17.42
C PRO A 111 -3.04 -2.38 -16.04
N GLN A 112 -2.49 -3.52 -15.59
CA GLN A 112 -2.78 -4.08 -14.27
C GLN A 112 -2.23 -3.18 -13.16
N GLN A 113 -0.99 -2.73 -13.30
CA GLN A 113 -0.34 -1.84 -12.34
C GLN A 113 -1.08 -0.49 -12.23
N LEU A 114 -1.38 0.16 -13.36
CA LEU A 114 -2.15 1.41 -13.37
C LEU A 114 -3.56 1.24 -12.79
N THR A 115 -4.21 0.10 -13.04
CA THR A 115 -5.52 -0.16 -12.44
C THR A 115 -5.41 -0.17 -10.93
N VAL A 116 -4.45 -0.91 -10.36
CA VAL A 116 -4.27 -1.00 -8.89
C VAL A 116 -3.87 0.35 -8.31
N ASP A 117 -2.94 1.06 -8.94
CA ASP A 117 -2.43 2.36 -8.44
C ASP A 117 -3.55 3.41 -8.42
N VAL A 118 -4.25 3.60 -9.55
CA VAL A 118 -5.36 4.58 -9.64
C VAL A 118 -6.51 4.22 -8.70
N SER A 119 -6.84 2.93 -8.57
CA SER A 119 -7.86 2.48 -7.62
C SER A 119 -7.48 2.82 -6.18
N SER A 120 -6.22 2.57 -5.82
CA SER A 120 -5.70 2.84 -4.49
C SER A 120 -5.75 4.33 -4.20
N ASP A 121 -5.28 5.17 -5.12
CA ASP A 121 -5.30 6.63 -4.98
C ASP A 121 -6.72 7.15 -4.74
N ILE A 122 -7.70 6.69 -5.51
CA ILE A 122 -9.11 7.08 -5.34
C ILE A 122 -9.61 6.68 -3.95
N VAL A 123 -9.38 5.43 -3.54
CA VAL A 123 -9.84 4.91 -2.25
C VAL A 123 -9.23 5.72 -1.10
N TYR A 124 -7.92 5.96 -1.12
CA TYR A 124 -7.25 6.74 -0.08
C TYR A 124 -7.73 8.19 -0.03
N MET A 125 -7.96 8.84 -1.17
CA MET A 125 -8.50 10.21 -1.19
C MET A 125 -9.91 10.28 -0.57
N VAL A 126 -10.78 9.33 -0.91
CA VAL A 126 -12.15 9.26 -0.37
C VAL A 126 -12.12 8.94 1.13
N THR A 127 -11.39 7.92 1.54
CA THR A 127 -11.28 7.51 2.94
C THR A 127 -10.67 8.63 3.80
N GLY A 128 -9.60 9.27 3.35
CA GLY A 128 -8.98 10.39 4.05
C GLY A 128 -9.93 11.59 4.22
N GLY A 129 -10.67 11.94 3.17
CA GLY A 129 -11.70 12.98 3.24
C GLY A 129 -12.86 12.63 4.18
N GLN A 130 -13.29 11.37 4.21
CA GLN A 130 -14.29 10.88 5.16
C GLN A 130 -13.80 10.98 6.61
N SER A 131 -12.55 10.59 6.87
CA SER A 131 -11.94 10.70 8.20
C SER A 131 -11.85 12.16 8.67
N LEU A 132 -11.44 13.09 7.81
CA LEU A 132 -11.40 14.52 8.14
C LEU A 132 -12.80 15.08 8.42
N LYS A 133 -13.81 14.71 7.62
CA LYS A 133 -15.20 15.10 7.87
C LYS A 133 -15.68 14.58 9.23
N LYS A 134 -15.43 13.30 9.53
CA LYS A 134 -15.81 12.70 10.82
C LYS A 134 -15.14 13.40 11.99
N PHE A 135 -13.87 13.75 11.88
CA PHE A 135 -13.17 14.52 12.89
C PHE A 135 -13.81 15.91 13.10
N HIS A 136 -14.11 16.63 12.01
CA HIS A 136 -14.82 17.91 12.07
C HIS A 136 -16.17 17.80 12.78
N ASP A 137 -16.98 16.80 12.41
CA ASP A 137 -18.31 16.58 12.96
C ASP A 137 -18.26 16.23 14.46
N LEU A 138 -17.17 15.60 14.93
CA LEU A 138 -16.95 15.29 16.36
C LEU A 138 -16.52 16.51 17.18
N VAL A 139 -15.62 17.34 16.63
CA VAL A 139 -15.08 18.51 17.34
C VAL A 139 -16.06 19.68 17.33
N CYS A 140 -16.89 19.80 16.29
CA CYS A 140 -17.91 20.83 16.19
C CYS A 140 -19.28 20.25 15.79
N PRO A 141 -20.03 19.66 16.74
CA PRO A 141 -21.32 19.03 16.46
C PRO A 141 -22.40 20.01 15.93
N ASN A 142 -22.26 21.30 16.29
CA ASN A 142 -23.20 22.36 15.91
C ASN A 142 -22.70 23.22 14.73
N CYS A 143 -21.58 22.84 14.11
CA CYS A 143 -21.09 23.54 12.92
C CYS A 143 -21.99 23.30 11.72
N LYS A 144 -21.92 24.21 10.74
CA LYS A 144 -22.59 24.02 9.45
C LYS A 144 -22.10 22.73 8.80
N GLU A 145 -23.03 21.96 8.24
CA GLU A 145 -22.67 20.78 7.49
C GLU A 145 -21.89 21.18 6.22
N ILE A 146 -20.69 20.61 6.09
CA ILE A 146 -19.80 20.82 4.95
C ILE A 146 -19.80 19.55 4.10
N ARG A 147 -19.89 19.72 2.77
CA ARG A 147 -19.86 18.60 1.82
C ARG A 147 -18.54 17.83 1.91
N GLN A 148 -18.62 16.50 1.87
CA GLN A 148 -17.45 15.60 1.91
C GLN A 148 -16.41 15.94 0.84
N THR A 149 -16.84 16.37 -0.35
CA THR A 149 -15.95 16.76 -1.45
C THR A 149 -14.92 17.81 -1.02
N TYR A 150 -15.27 18.75 -0.14
CA TYR A 150 -14.31 19.75 0.34
C TYR A 150 -13.25 19.13 1.24
N PHE A 151 -13.61 18.18 2.10
CA PHE A 151 -12.63 17.45 2.91
C PHE A 151 -11.71 16.56 2.07
N ILE A 152 -12.23 15.96 0.99
CA ILE A 152 -11.39 15.25 0.02
C ILE A 152 -10.38 16.21 -0.62
N MET A 153 -10.81 17.40 -1.05
CA MET A 153 -9.92 18.41 -1.62
C MET A 153 -8.85 18.90 -0.62
N ILE A 154 -9.21 19.06 0.65
CA ILE A 154 -8.25 19.40 1.72
C ILE A 154 -7.23 18.28 1.92
N PHE A 155 -7.67 17.01 1.93
CA PHE A 155 -6.74 15.89 2.04
C PHE A 155 -5.82 15.78 0.82
N ALA A 156 -6.37 16.01 -0.38
CA ALA A 156 -5.63 15.98 -1.64
C ALA A 156 -4.57 17.09 -1.72
N SER A 157 -4.84 18.29 -1.19
CA SER A 157 -3.85 19.38 -1.23
C SER A 157 -2.60 19.07 -0.41
N VAL A 158 -2.75 18.39 0.73
CA VAL A 158 -1.61 17.91 1.52
C VAL A 158 -0.79 16.88 0.72
N HIS A 159 -1.46 15.92 0.06
CA HIS A 159 -0.78 14.92 -0.76
C HIS A 159 -0.07 15.52 -1.97
N PHE A 160 -0.67 16.55 -2.59
CA PHE A 160 -0.05 17.30 -3.67
C PHE A 160 1.26 17.95 -3.22
N VAL A 161 1.34 18.52 -2.01
CA VAL A 161 2.60 19.07 -1.49
C VAL A 161 3.61 17.95 -1.23
N LEU A 162 3.17 16.84 -0.62
CA LEU A 162 4.04 15.70 -0.32
C LEU A 162 4.58 15.02 -1.58
N SER A 163 3.85 15.02 -2.69
CA SER A 163 4.29 14.41 -3.96
C SER A 163 5.46 15.12 -4.62
N HIS A 164 5.79 16.35 -4.19
CA HIS A 164 6.95 17.09 -4.66
C HIS A 164 8.24 16.72 -3.91
N LEU A 165 8.18 15.84 -2.90
CA LEU A 165 9.37 15.39 -2.19
C LEU A 165 10.21 14.43 -3.07
N PRO A 166 11.54 14.54 -3.05
CA PRO A 166 12.39 13.99 -4.10
C PRO A 166 12.55 12.47 -4.07
N ASN A 167 12.36 11.83 -2.91
CA ASN A 167 12.48 10.37 -2.78
C ASN A 167 11.76 9.81 -1.54
N PHE A 168 11.60 8.48 -1.49
CA PHE A 168 10.95 7.78 -0.37
C PHE A 168 11.62 8.00 0.99
N ASN A 169 12.94 8.19 1.01
CA ASN A 169 13.66 8.50 2.25
C ASN A 169 13.18 9.82 2.87
N SER A 170 12.79 10.80 2.04
CA SER A 170 12.29 12.11 2.46
C SER A 170 10.90 12.05 3.13
N ILE A 171 10.12 10.99 2.86
CA ILE A 171 8.80 10.76 3.48
C ILE A 171 8.81 9.66 4.54
N SER A 172 9.97 9.12 4.89
CA SER A 172 10.12 8.04 5.90
C SER A 172 9.45 8.38 7.24
N GLY A 173 9.49 9.65 7.67
CA GLY A 173 8.79 10.10 8.87
C GLY A 173 7.27 9.98 8.77
N VAL A 174 6.69 10.28 7.60
CA VAL A 174 5.25 10.10 7.33
C VAL A 174 4.91 8.61 7.31
N SER A 175 5.74 7.77 6.69
CA SER A 175 5.56 6.32 6.70
C SER A 175 5.61 5.73 8.12
N LEU A 176 6.54 6.20 8.96
CA LEU A 176 6.63 5.78 10.36
C LEU A 176 5.37 6.19 11.14
N ALA A 177 4.93 7.44 11.00
CA ALA A 177 3.69 7.90 11.63
C ALA A 177 2.48 7.07 11.17
N ALA A 178 2.38 6.79 9.87
CA ALA A 178 1.33 5.93 9.32
C ALA A 178 1.39 4.51 9.90
N ALA A 179 2.57 3.90 10.02
CA ALA A 179 2.74 2.58 10.64
C ALA A 179 2.28 2.57 12.11
N VAL A 180 2.67 3.58 12.89
CA VAL A 180 2.24 3.73 14.30
C VAL A 180 0.72 3.89 14.40
N MET A 181 0.13 4.72 13.55
CA MET A 181 -1.32 4.91 13.48
C MET A 181 -2.03 3.61 13.10
N SER A 182 -1.47 2.85 12.16
CA SER A 182 -1.98 1.55 11.73
C SER A 182 -2.01 0.52 12.86
N LEU A 183 -0.92 0.40 13.59
CA LEU A 183 -0.86 -0.45 14.79
C LEU A 183 -1.84 0.03 15.86
N SER A 184 -2.01 1.34 16.01
CA SER A 184 -2.89 1.93 17.01
C SER A 184 -4.37 1.66 16.72
N TYR A 185 -4.87 1.91 15.50
CA TYR A 185 -6.28 1.63 15.18
C TYR A 185 -6.58 0.13 15.20
N SER A 186 -5.64 -0.72 14.74
CA SER A 186 -5.79 -2.17 14.84
C SER A 186 -5.86 -2.61 16.30
N THR A 187 -5.03 -2.01 17.16
CA THR A 187 -5.05 -2.28 18.61
C THR A 187 -6.37 -1.89 19.25
N ILE A 188 -6.85 -0.69 18.95
CA ILE A 188 -8.15 -0.21 19.42
C ILE A 188 -9.26 -1.17 18.96
N ALA A 189 -9.23 -1.62 17.71
CA ALA A 189 -10.25 -2.51 17.17
C ALA A 189 -10.32 -3.84 17.92
N TRP A 190 -9.21 -4.58 18.07
CA TRP A 190 -9.27 -5.87 18.75
C TRP A 190 -9.47 -5.73 20.26
N ALA A 191 -8.89 -4.71 20.91
CA ALA A 191 -9.07 -4.47 22.34
C ALA A 191 -10.52 -4.09 22.67
N ALA A 192 -11.15 -3.21 21.88
CA ALA A 192 -12.55 -2.85 22.04
C ALA A 192 -13.49 -4.04 21.78
N SER A 193 -13.17 -4.89 20.79
CA SER A 193 -13.93 -6.12 20.56
C SER A 193 -13.85 -7.10 21.73
N ILE A 194 -12.68 -7.30 22.32
CA ILE A 194 -12.52 -8.13 23.54
C ILE A 194 -13.32 -7.51 24.70
N GLY A 195 -13.18 -6.20 24.92
CA GLY A 195 -13.88 -5.51 26.01
C GLY A 195 -15.39 -5.53 25.88
N LYS A 196 -15.93 -5.46 24.65
CA LYS A 196 -17.37 -5.60 24.40
C LYS A 196 -17.87 -7.03 24.55
N GLY A 197 -17.03 -8.03 24.25
CA GLY A 197 -17.40 -9.43 24.30
C GLY A 197 -18.52 -9.82 23.33
N VAL A 198 -19.08 -11.02 23.56
CA VAL A 198 -20.14 -11.61 22.75
C VAL A 198 -21.43 -10.79 22.87
N GLN A 199 -22.01 -10.40 21.75
CA GLN A 199 -23.23 -9.61 21.71
C GLN A 199 -24.48 -10.51 21.61
N PRO A 200 -25.55 -10.26 22.39
CA PRO A 200 -26.67 -11.18 22.55
C PRO A 200 -27.59 -11.36 21.34
N ASN A 201 -27.34 -10.70 20.20
CA ASN A 201 -28.15 -10.78 18.98
C ASN A 201 -27.30 -10.87 17.70
N VAL A 202 -26.07 -11.37 17.84
CA VAL A 202 -25.17 -11.60 16.71
C VAL A 202 -25.05 -13.10 16.51
N ASP A 203 -25.29 -13.55 15.29
CA ASP A 203 -25.02 -14.92 14.91
C ASP A 203 -23.52 -15.10 14.68
N TYR A 204 -22.90 -15.96 15.49
CA TYR A 204 -21.49 -16.34 15.38
C TYR A 204 -21.31 -17.73 14.75
N SER A 205 -22.42 -18.37 14.35
CA SER A 205 -22.41 -19.66 13.66
C SER A 205 -22.12 -19.49 12.16
N TYR A 206 -21.82 -20.62 11.50
CA TYR A 206 -21.37 -20.68 10.09
C TYR A 206 -22.54 -20.73 9.12
#